data_AF-A0A2V5NSY8-F1
#
_entry.id   AF-A0A2V5NSY8-F1
#
_cell.length_a   1.000
_cell.length_b   1.000
_cell.length_c   1.000
_cell.angle_alpha   90.00
_cell.angle_beta   90.00
_cell.angle_gamma   90.00
#
_symmetry.space_group_name_H-M   'P 1'
#
loop_
_entity.id
_entity.type
_entity.pdbx_description
1 polymer ?
#
loop_
_entity_poly.entity_id
_entity_poly.type
_entity_poly.pdbx_seq_one_letter_code
_entity_poly.pdbx_strand_id
1 'polypeptide(L)'
;MNTSTKILTVAGALLFSVALGIVAGTPAQEKAFTDKYKAAMEGKDTAALESFLYTQGSDPAALEFYKMMQSGGAGEKISSIELVNLTPEDVKKATTPMDGPTGKVCLNLKPTKKLIIKVEKKDGGGSSSSTSENFVAEKDGKFVIPVPGPCK
;
A
#
# COMPACT_ATOMS: atom_id res chain seq x y z
N MET A 1 34.07 0.07 48.24
CA MET A 1 33.50 1.40 48.55
C MET A 1 33.93 2.40 47.48
N ASN A 2 32.98 2.74 46.62
CA ASN A 2 32.62 4.08 46.16
C ASN A 2 33.73 4.93 45.50
N THR A 3 33.54 5.28 44.22
CA THR A 3 32.81 6.53 43.88
C THR A 3 32.58 6.63 42.37
N SER A 4 31.31 6.65 41.99
CA SER A 4 30.81 6.97 40.66
C SER A 4 31.18 8.40 40.25
N THR A 5 31.69 8.57 39.03
CA THR A 5 31.78 9.90 38.40
C THR A 5 30.67 10.04 37.36
N LYS A 6 29.92 11.14 37.51
CA LYS A 6 28.69 11.49 36.82
C LYS A 6 28.97 12.27 35.52
N ILE A 7 28.26 11.87 34.45
CA ILE A 7 27.47 12.67 33.49
C ILE A 7 28.16 13.77 32.64
N LEU A 8 27.72 13.80 31.37
CA LEU A 8 27.59 14.92 30.41
C LEU A 8 28.74 15.15 29.43
N THR A 9 28.52 14.80 28.15
CA THR A 9 28.53 15.79 27.06
C THR A 9 27.67 15.27 25.90
N VAL A 10 26.60 16.02 25.60
CA VAL A 10 25.81 15.95 24.36
C VAL A 10 26.49 16.82 23.32
N ALA A 11 26.80 16.26 22.15
CA ALA A 11 26.97 16.95 20.86
C ALA A 11 27.08 15.82 19.82
N GLY A 12 26.30 15.73 18.75
CA GLY A 12 25.70 16.78 17.96
C GLY A 12 26.02 16.44 16.50
N ALA A 13 25.03 16.58 15.62
CA ALA A 13 25.10 16.44 14.17
C ALA A 13 25.19 15.01 13.59
N LEU A 14 24.03 14.54 13.11
CA LEU A 14 23.82 14.26 11.69
C LEU A 14 22.31 14.28 11.44
N LEU A 15 21.72 15.47 11.57
CA LEU A 15 20.44 15.75 10.93
C LEU A 15 20.72 15.77 9.42
N PHE A 16 20.54 14.62 8.78
CA PHE A 16 20.33 14.55 7.34
C PHE A 16 19.02 15.30 7.06
N SER A 17 19.16 16.61 6.92
CA SER A 17 18.15 17.51 6.38
C SER A 17 18.06 17.19 4.89
N VAL A 18 17.45 16.05 4.58
CA VAL A 18 17.11 15.71 3.22
C VAL A 18 15.96 16.63 2.85
N ALA A 19 16.31 17.76 2.24
CA ALA A 19 15.41 18.56 1.43
C ALA A 19 15.02 17.71 0.20
N LEU A 20 14.20 16.69 0.41
CA LEU A 20 13.51 16.01 -0.68
C LEU A 20 12.38 16.95 -1.09
N GLY A 21 12.60 17.61 -2.23
CA GLY A 21 11.48 18.09 -3.03
C GLY A 21 10.44 16.99 -3.15
N ILE A 22 9.18 17.40 -3.21
CA ILE A 22 7.99 16.55 -3.29
C ILE A 22 8.02 15.81 -4.64
N VAL A 23 8.89 14.82 -4.74
CA VAL A 23 8.97 13.88 -5.85
C VAL A 23 8.10 12.72 -5.42
N ALA A 24 7.03 12.47 -6.17
CA ALA A 24 6.27 11.23 -6.12
C ALA A 24 7.24 10.05 -5.97
N GLY A 25 6.91 9.06 -5.12
CA GLY A 25 7.88 8.13 -4.56
C GLY A 25 8.91 7.59 -5.57
N THR A 26 10.16 7.51 -5.14
CA THR A 26 11.30 7.15 -6.00
C THR A 26 11.15 5.73 -6.56
N PRO A 27 11.77 5.40 -7.70
CA PRO A 27 11.77 4.03 -8.24
C PRO A 27 12.25 2.98 -7.23
N ALA A 28 13.16 3.36 -6.32
CA ALA A 28 13.62 2.50 -5.23
C ALA A 28 12.52 2.24 -4.19
N GLN A 29 11.73 3.25 -3.82
CA GLN A 29 10.59 3.10 -2.91
C GLN A 29 9.46 2.29 -3.57
N GLU A 30 9.20 2.50 -4.85
CA GLU A 30 8.22 1.74 -5.61
C GLU A 30 8.60 0.25 -5.63
N LYS A 31 9.84 -0.05 -5.98
CA LYS A 31 10.36 -1.42 -5.97
C LYS A 31 10.28 -2.05 -4.58
N ALA A 32 10.68 -1.31 -3.53
CA ALA A 32 10.61 -1.81 -2.16
C ALA A 32 9.16 -2.11 -1.72
N PHE A 33 8.19 -1.30 -2.16
CA PHE A 33 6.78 -1.57 -1.93
C PHE A 33 6.33 -2.84 -2.65
N THR A 34 6.58 -2.95 -3.96
CA THR A 34 6.15 -4.11 -4.75
C THR A 34 6.83 -5.40 -4.31
N ASP A 35 8.11 -5.38 -3.97
CA ASP A 35 8.85 -6.55 -3.48
C ASP A 35 8.24 -7.08 -2.18
N LYS A 36 7.98 -6.18 -1.22
CA LYS A 36 7.38 -6.56 0.07
C LYS A 36 5.93 -7.03 -0.10
N TYR A 37 5.15 -6.35 -0.92
CA TYR A 37 3.77 -6.74 -1.19
C TYR A 37 3.72 -8.11 -1.86
N LYS A 38 4.60 -8.36 -2.84
CA LYS A 38 4.74 -9.66 -3.50
C LYS A 38 5.12 -10.76 -2.51
N ALA A 39 6.14 -10.52 -1.68
CA ALA A 39 6.57 -11.48 -0.68
C ALA A 39 5.45 -11.81 0.31
N ALA A 40 4.66 -10.80 0.74
CA ALA A 40 3.53 -11.00 1.63
C ALA A 40 2.39 -11.80 0.94
N MET A 41 2.07 -11.48 -0.31
CA MET A 41 1.08 -12.24 -1.10
C MET A 41 1.53 -13.68 -1.27
N GLU A 42 2.72 -13.94 -1.81
CA GLU A 42 3.22 -15.30 -2.07
C GLU A 42 3.44 -16.10 -0.78
N GLY A 43 3.84 -15.43 0.31
CA GLY A 43 4.06 -16.02 1.63
C GLY A 43 2.80 -16.24 2.46
N LYS A 44 1.61 -15.84 1.97
CA LYS A 44 0.35 -15.84 2.74
C LYS A 44 0.42 -15.04 4.04
N ASP A 45 1.25 -14.01 4.08
CA ASP A 45 1.41 -13.14 5.26
C ASP A 45 0.31 -12.07 5.28
N THR A 46 -0.87 -12.46 5.76
CA THR A 46 -2.03 -11.57 5.82
C THR A 46 -1.78 -10.36 6.71
N ALA A 47 -1.00 -10.50 7.79
CA ALA A 47 -0.65 -9.37 8.66
C ALA A 47 0.21 -8.34 7.92
N ALA A 48 1.20 -8.79 7.13
CA ALA A 48 1.96 -7.89 6.27
C ALA A 48 1.10 -7.25 5.18
N LEU A 49 0.20 -8.01 4.54
CA LEU A 49 -0.72 -7.48 3.52
C LEU A 49 -1.63 -6.37 4.08
N GLU A 50 -2.22 -6.62 5.25
CA GLU A 50 -3.07 -5.64 5.93
C GLU A 50 -2.29 -4.38 6.34
N SER A 51 -0.98 -4.50 6.62
CA SER A 51 -0.15 -3.34 6.96
C SER A 51 0.03 -2.34 5.82
N PHE A 52 -0.23 -2.74 4.57
CA PHE A 52 -0.24 -1.83 3.42
C PHE A 52 -1.54 -1.01 3.34
N LEU A 53 -2.60 -1.39 4.05
CA LEU A 53 -3.87 -0.68 4.04
C LEU A 53 -3.78 0.58 4.92
N TYR A 54 -4.20 1.71 4.36
CA TYR A 54 -4.42 2.91 5.15
C TYR A 54 -5.86 2.96 5.65
N THR A 55 -6.03 2.59 6.92
CA THR A 55 -7.32 2.34 7.57
C THR A 55 -7.91 3.56 8.30
N GLN A 56 -7.15 4.66 8.41
CA GLN A 56 -7.63 5.82 9.16
C GLN A 56 -8.81 6.48 8.42
N GLY A 57 -9.96 6.52 9.08
CA GLY A 57 -11.20 7.07 8.52
C GLY A 57 -11.84 6.19 7.45
N SER A 58 -11.46 4.91 7.34
CA SER A 58 -12.11 3.97 6.44
C SER A 58 -13.48 3.57 6.95
N ASP A 59 -14.37 3.23 6.03
CA ASP A 59 -15.61 2.52 6.36
C ASP A 59 -15.26 1.07 6.77
N PRO A 60 -15.80 0.54 7.88
CA PRO A 60 -15.46 -0.80 8.36
C PRO A 60 -15.76 -1.91 7.34
N ALA A 61 -16.86 -1.81 6.59
CA ALA A 61 -17.21 -2.83 5.60
C ALA A 61 -16.29 -2.75 4.38
N ALA A 62 -15.88 -1.55 3.96
CA ALA A 62 -14.83 -1.39 2.95
C ALA A 62 -13.50 -1.99 3.41
N LEU A 63 -13.11 -1.79 4.68
CA LEU A 63 -11.89 -2.37 5.23
C LEU A 63 -11.92 -3.91 5.19
N GLU A 64 -12.99 -4.52 5.69
CA GLU A 64 -13.15 -5.98 5.66
C GLU A 64 -13.12 -6.53 4.23
N PHE A 65 -13.74 -5.83 3.26
CA PHE A 65 -13.68 -6.22 1.87
C PHE A 65 -12.24 -6.22 1.32
N TYR A 66 -11.43 -5.20 1.63
CA TYR A 66 -10.04 -5.15 1.21
C TYR A 66 -9.20 -6.27 1.83
N LYS A 67 -9.40 -6.57 3.11
CA LYS A 67 -8.73 -7.70 3.79
C LYS A 67 -9.11 -9.03 3.15
N MET A 68 -10.40 -9.24 2.89
CA MET A 68 -10.90 -10.43 2.21
C MET A 68 -10.29 -10.56 0.80
N MET A 69 -10.23 -9.46 0.04
CA MET A 69 -9.61 -9.46 -1.29
C MET A 69 -8.11 -9.79 -1.25
N GLN A 70 -7.35 -9.21 -0.30
CA GLN A 70 -5.92 -9.52 -0.11
C GLN A 70 -5.72 -10.99 0.27
N SER A 71 -6.50 -11.52 1.22
CA SER A 71 -6.42 -12.90 1.67
C SER A 71 -6.82 -13.92 0.58
N GLY A 72 -7.81 -13.58 -0.26
CA GLY A 72 -8.29 -14.45 -1.34
C GLY A 72 -7.28 -14.66 -2.46
N GLY A 73 -6.38 -13.70 -2.68
CA GLY A 73 -5.25 -13.84 -3.62
C GLY A 73 -3.95 -14.34 -2.97
N ALA A 74 -3.93 -14.53 -1.66
CA ALA A 74 -2.72 -14.88 -0.93
C ALA A 74 -2.29 -16.33 -1.20
N GLY A 75 -1.00 -16.51 -1.46
CA GLY A 75 -0.36 -17.80 -1.73
C GLY A 75 -0.35 -18.19 -3.21
N GLU A 76 -0.90 -17.36 -4.08
CA GLU A 76 -0.76 -17.55 -5.52
C GLU A 76 0.56 -16.96 -6.01
N LYS A 77 1.16 -17.57 -7.04
CA LYS A 77 2.43 -17.11 -7.59
C LYS A 77 2.21 -15.88 -8.46
N ILE A 78 2.83 -14.77 -8.10
CA ILE A 78 2.71 -13.52 -8.84
C ILE A 78 3.63 -13.55 -10.05
N SER A 79 3.05 -13.50 -11.25
CA SER A 79 3.78 -13.43 -12.52
C SER A 79 4.30 -12.02 -12.78
N SER A 80 3.53 -10.98 -12.42
CA SER A 80 3.96 -9.57 -12.51
C SER A 80 3.36 -8.73 -11.39
N ILE A 81 4.13 -7.76 -10.88
CA ILE A 81 3.67 -6.74 -9.94
C ILE A 81 4.35 -5.42 -10.27
N GLU A 82 3.58 -4.36 -10.38
CA GLU A 82 4.10 -3.04 -10.78
C GLU A 82 3.26 -1.90 -10.20
N LEU A 83 3.92 -0.77 -9.94
CA LEU A 83 3.27 0.52 -9.70
C LEU A 83 3.34 1.33 -10.99
N VAL A 84 2.18 1.68 -11.53
CA VAL A 84 2.07 2.50 -12.73
C VAL A 84 1.53 3.88 -12.40
N ASN A 85 1.86 4.86 -13.24
CA ASN A 85 1.28 6.19 -13.15
C ASN A 85 -0.22 6.14 -13.45
N LEU A 86 -0.98 7.00 -12.78
CA LEU A 86 -2.43 7.11 -13.01
C LEU A 86 -2.70 7.71 -14.39
N THR A 87 -3.61 7.09 -15.13
CA THR A 87 -4.21 7.70 -16.31
C THR A 87 -5.24 8.76 -15.89
N PRO A 88 -5.68 9.66 -16.80
CA PRO A 88 -6.78 10.58 -16.51
C PRO A 88 -8.07 9.85 -16.07
N GLU A 89 -8.33 8.66 -16.62
CA GLU A 89 -9.48 7.84 -16.22
C GLU A 89 -9.32 7.27 -14.81
N ASP A 90 -8.12 6.84 -14.44
CA ASP A 90 -7.80 6.40 -13.08
C ASP A 90 -8.02 7.53 -12.07
N VAL A 91 -7.57 8.75 -12.39
CA VAL A 91 -7.79 9.93 -11.54
C VAL A 91 -9.29 10.23 -11.40
N LYS A 92 -10.06 10.14 -12.48
CA LYS A 92 -11.51 10.31 -12.45
C LYS A 92 -12.19 9.26 -11.57
N LYS A 93 -11.82 7.98 -11.72
CA LYS A 93 -12.34 6.89 -10.89
C LYS A 93 -12.00 7.09 -9.41
N ALA A 94 -10.75 7.43 -9.10
CA ALA A 94 -10.26 7.67 -7.74
C ALA A 94 -10.92 8.88 -7.04
N THR A 95 -11.46 9.83 -7.80
CA THR A 95 -12.11 11.05 -7.28
C THR A 95 -13.63 10.99 -7.30
N THR A 96 -14.21 9.96 -7.93
CA THR A 96 -15.66 9.78 -7.98
C THR A 96 -16.15 9.04 -6.73
N PRO A 97 -17.20 9.54 -6.04
CA PRO A 97 -17.83 8.80 -4.95
C PRO A 97 -18.32 7.42 -5.41
N MET A 98 -17.91 6.38 -4.68
CA MET A 98 -18.27 4.99 -4.92
C MET A 98 -19.50 4.61 -4.09
N ASP A 99 -20.30 3.66 -4.57
CA ASP A 99 -21.39 3.08 -3.78
C ASP A 99 -20.82 2.12 -2.73
N GLY A 100 -21.07 2.42 -1.47
CA GLY A 100 -20.77 1.55 -0.33
C GLY A 100 -22.04 1.06 0.36
N PRO A 101 -21.94 0.04 1.22
CA PRO A 101 -23.09 -0.56 1.90
C PRO A 101 -23.81 0.40 2.85
N THR A 102 -23.11 1.42 3.34
CA THR A 102 -23.61 2.44 4.28
C THR A 102 -23.92 3.79 3.61
N GLY A 103 -23.69 3.90 2.30
CA GLY A 103 -23.81 5.16 1.55
C GLY A 103 -22.63 5.39 0.61
N LYS A 104 -22.49 6.62 0.12
CA LYS A 104 -21.37 6.98 -0.76
C LYS A 104 -20.05 7.01 0.01
N VAL A 105 -19.03 6.36 -0.53
CA VAL A 105 -17.67 6.33 0.02
C VAL A 105 -16.65 6.94 -0.95
N CYS A 106 -15.61 7.54 -0.41
CA CYS A 106 -14.54 8.21 -1.14
C CYS A 106 -13.19 7.70 -0.64
N LEU A 107 -12.17 7.72 -1.50
CA LEU A 107 -10.80 7.41 -1.07
C LEU A 107 -10.34 8.46 -0.05
N ASN A 108 -9.85 7.98 1.10
CA ASN A 108 -9.40 8.82 2.21
C ASN A 108 -8.03 9.50 1.97
N LEU A 109 -7.29 9.05 0.94
CA LEU A 109 -6.09 9.71 0.43
C LEU A 109 -6.17 9.78 -1.10
N LYS A 110 -5.61 10.85 -1.66
CA LYS A 110 -5.47 11.00 -3.11
C LYS A 110 -4.41 10.01 -3.61
N PRO A 111 -4.74 9.09 -4.53
CA PRO A 111 -3.76 8.18 -5.10
C PRO A 111 -2.74 8.93 -5.97
N THR A 112 -1.52 8.41 -6.01
CA THR A 112 -0.44 8.85 -6.90
C THR A 112 -0.06 7.77 -7.91
N LYS A 113 -0.36 6.50 -7.59
CA LYS A 113 0.01 5.32 -8.38
C LYS A 113 -1.14 4.31 -8.40
N LYS A 114 -1.05 3.36 -9.32
CA LYS A 114 -1.91 2.18 -9.37
C LYS A 114 -1.03 0.92 -9.29
N LEU A 115 -1.33 0.06 -8.34
CA LEU A 115 -0.76 -1.27 -8.21
C LEU A 115 -1.48 -2.21 -9.16
N ILE A 116 -0.74 -2.87 -10.04
CA ILE A 116 -1.25 -3.92 -10.93
C ILE A 116 -0.56 -5.22 -10.54
N ILE A 117 -1.34 -6.25 -10.26
CA ILE A 117 -0.85 -7.58 -9.91
C ILE A 117 -1.40 -8.56 -10.92
N LYS A 118 -0.51 -9.31 -11.56
CA LYS A 118 -0.87 -10.43 -12.43
C LYS A 118 -0.46 -11.71 -11.76
N VAL A 119 -1.39 -12.65 -11.73
CA VAL A 119 -1.19 -13.99 -11.20
C VAL A 119 -1.42 -14.98 -12.33
N GLU A 120 -0.53 -15.96 -12.44
CA GLU A 120 -0.69 -17.10 -13.32
C GLU A 120 -0.90 -18.35 -12.50
N LYS A 121 -2.04 -19.01 -12.72
CA LYS A 121 -2.29 -20.38 -12.27
C LYS A 121 -1.97 -21.31 -13.42
N LYS A 122 -1.07 -22.26 -13.17
CA LYS A 122 -0.85 -23.41 -14.05
C LYS A 122 -1.26 -24.64 -13.27
N ASP A 123 -2.29 -25.33 -13.76
CA ASP A 123 -2.68 -26.66 -13.27
C ASP A 123 -2.57 -27.69 -14.40
N GLY A 124 -2.75 -28.97 -14.07
CA GLY A 124 -2.59 -30.07 -15.03
C GLY A 124 -3.59 -30.09 -16.20
N GLY A 125 -4.60 -29.21 -16.19
CA GLY A 125 -5.63 -29.10 -17.24
C GLY A 125 -5.54 -27.81 -18.08
N GLY A 126 -4.77 -26.80 -17.64
CA GLY A 126 -4.59 -25.56 -18.39
C GLY A 126 -3.88 -24.45 -17.60
N SER A 127 -3.70 -23.29 -18.25
CA SER A 127 -3.23 -22.08 -17.58
C SER A 127 -4.34 -21.04 -17.54
N SER A 128 -4.60 -20.48 -16.36
CA SER A 128 -5.47 -19.31 -16.18
C SER A 128 -4.66 -18.17 -15.60
N SER A 129 -5.01 -16.93 -15.97
CA SER A 129 -4.38 -15.73 -15.43
C SER A 129 -5.44 -14.80 -14.88
N SER A 130 -5.16 -14.17 -13.75
CA SER A 130 -6.00 -13.12 -13.15
C SER A 130 -5.18 -11.85 -13.01
N THR A 131 -5.82 -10.71 -13.17
CA THR A 131 -5.23 -9.39 -12.92
C THR A 131 -6.07 -8.68 -11.87
N SER A 132 -5.42 -8.12 -10.86
CA SER A 132 -6.05 -7.27 -9.85
C SER A 132 -5.37 -5.91 -9.82
N GLU A 133 -6.16 -4.88 -9.49
CA GLU A 133 -5.71 -3.50 -9.46
C GLU A 133 -6.09 -2.84 -8.13
N ASN A 134 -5.20 -2.04 -7.56
CA ASN A 134 -5.47 -1.22 -6.38
C ASN A 134 -4.86 0.17 -6.55
N PHE A 135 -5.58 1.20 -6.10
CA PHE A 135 -4.98 2.53 -5.99
C PHE A 135 -3.96 2.57 -4.86
N VAL A 136 -2.89 3.35 -5.06
CA VAL A 136 -1.83 3.55 -4.09
C VAL A 136 -1.60 5.04 -3.89
N ALA A 137 -1.60 5.46 -2.64
CA ALA A 137 -1.33 6.82 -2.21
C ALA A 137 0.01 6.87 -1.45
N GLU A 138 0.52 8.09 -1.26
CA GLU A 138 1.67 8.33 -0.41
C GLU A 138 1.22 9.00 0.89
N LYS A 139 1.68 8.46 2.02
CA LYS A 139 1.49 9.04 3.35
C LYS A 139 2.79 8.93 4.12
N ASP A 140 3.28 10.07 4.62
CA ASP A 140 4.51 10.16 5.43
C ASP A 140 5.73 9.49 4.76
N GLY A 141 5.87 9.68 3.44
CA GLY A 141 6.96 9.10 2.64
C GLY A 141 6.86 7.60 2.38
N LYS A 142 5.70 6.98 2.64
CA LYS A 142 5.42 5.56 2.40
C LYS A 142 4.25 5.39 1.44
N PHE A 143 4.35 4.39 0.57
CA PHE A 143 3.24 3.93 -0.24
C PHE A 143 2.25 3.11 0.60
N VAL A 144 0.96 3.42 0.46
CA VAL A 144 -0.14 2.76 1.16
C VAL A 144 -1.34 2.62 0.22
N ILE A 145 -2.19 1.63 0.45
CA ILE A 145 -3.45 1.43 -0.26
C ILE A 145 -4.56 2.13 0.53
N PRO A 146 -5.09 3.28 0.05
CA PRO A 146 -6.19 3.97 0.73
C PRO A 146 -7.44 3.11 0.73
N VAL A 147 -7.99 2.87 1.92
CA VAL A 147 -9.29 2.19 2.06
C VAL A 147 -10.40 3.25 2.03
N PRO A 148 -11.44 3.09 1.20
CA PRO A 148 -12.55 4.04 1.15
C PRO A 148 -13.21 4.24 2.52
N GLY A 149 -13.66 5.46 2.76
CA GLY A 149 -14.50 5.80 3.91
C GLY A 149 -15.60 6.77 3.53
N PRO A 150 -16.41 7.24 4.50
CA PRO A 150 -17.45 8.23 4.23
C PRO A 150 -16.88 9.42 3.47
N CYS A 151 -17.56 9.83 2.39
CA CYS A 151 -17.18 11.05 1.68
C CYS A 151 -17.24 12.26 2.63
N LYS A 152 -16.23 13.13 2.55
CA LYS A 152 -16.13 14.38 3.33
C LYS A 152 -16.62 15.56 2.52
#